data_AF-A0A357CYE3-F1
#
_entry.id   AF-A0A357CYE3-F1
#
_cell.length_a   1.000
_cell.length_b   1.000
_cell.length_c   1.000
_cell.angle_alpha   90.00
_cell.angle_beta   90.00
_cell.angle_gamma   90.00
#
_symmetry.space_group_name_H-M   'P 1'
#
loop_
_entity.id
_entity.type
_entity.pdbx_description
1 polymer ?
#
loop_
_entity_poly.entity_id
_entity_poly.type
_entity_poly.pdbx_seq_one_letter_code
_entity_poly.pdbx_strand_id
1 'polypeptide(L)'
;MFKSRKRYNNGYITLAIDTVSGEILELVSNKNGDNLIKSTPFNLPNMFALSIGSCRLSVPNMVMVRDNPELCVHIDEKRKDDGTEIKLTYNKLSDGSTVYDISVSITIFLPDGSSRLTLSADVNNSGGYDTDTFCFPILSSVYLGENYRDDTLVFPLNAGMKFHNPIDFFAKKPKNIFWRWQEYRYCYNLEGCCGVKNSDGVYSYSGMYSGALSMAWLDLYDEHNGLYFGMHERNGLCRLRADPLGPDSPGMIFSFD
;
A
#
# COMPACT_ATOMS: atom_id res chain seq x y z
N MET A 1 -8.92 19.50 -22.78
CA MET A 1 -9.22 18.11 -22.38
C MET A 1 -8.32 17.79 -21.20
N PHE A 2 -8.84 17.80 -19.96
CA PHE A 2 -8.05 17.39 -18.79
C PHE A 2 -7.65 15.93 -18.99
N LYS A 3 -6.35 15.66 -19.18
CA LYS A 3 -5.84 14.28 -19.18
C LYS A 3 -5.86 13.83 -17.73
N SER A 4 -6.86 13.06 -17.31
CA SER A 4 -7.01 12.61 -15.93
C SER A 4 -5.90 11.65 -15.47
N ARG A 5 -5.15 11.05 -16.40
CA ARG A 5 -4.05 10.14 -16.09
C ARG A 5 -2.86 10.29 -17.04
N LYS A 6 -1.66 10.04 -16.52
CA LYS A 6 -0.42 9.82 -17.30
C LYS A 6 -0.03 8.34 -17.26
N ARG A 7 0.52 7.82 -18.35
CA ARG A 7 0.96 6.42 -18.47
C ARG A 7 2.46 6.35 -18.74
N TYR A 8 3.12 5.42 -18.08
CA TYR A 8 4.55 5.15 -18.18
C TYR A 8 4.76 3.67 -18.45
N ASN A 9 5.64 3.32 -19.39
CA ASN A 9 5.87 1.95 -19.81
C ASN A 9 7.37 1.75 -20.08
N ASN A 10 7.93 0.63 -19.60
CA ASN A 10 9.34 0.26 -19.77
C ASN A 10 9.53 -1.05 -20.57
N GLY A 11 8.49 -1.51 -21.27
CA GLY A 11 8.42 -2.79 -21.97
C GLY A 11 7.91 -3.94 -21.10
N TYR A 12 8.12 -3.91 -19.79
CA TYR A 12 7.80 -5.02 -18.87
C TYR A 12 6.59 -4.74 -17.99
N ILE A 13 6.45 -3.50 -17.54
CA ILE A 13 5.30 -3.00 -16.78
C ILE A 13 4.77 -1.70 -17.37
N THR A 14 3.47 -1.46 -17.18
CA THR A 14 2.81 -0.19 -17.47
C THR A 14 2.22 0.37 -16.18
N LEU A 15 2.61 1.59 -15.83
CA LEU A 15 2.10 2.33 -14.69
C LEU A 15 1.15 3.44 -15.18
N ALA A 16 -0.02 3.58 -14.56
CA ALA A 16 -0.90 4.73 -14.78
C ALA A 16 -1.03 5.54 -13.48
N ILE A 17 -0.86 6.86 -13.59
CA ILE A 17 -0.89 7.79 -12.44
C ILE A 17 -2.01 8.81 -12.66
N ASP A 18 -2.83 9.06 -11.65
CA ASP A 18 -3.81 10.15 -11.63
C ASP A 18 -3.09 11.50 -11.60
N THR A 19 -3.45 12.42 -12.50
CA THR A 19 -2.74 13.70 -12.63
C THR A 19 -3.08 14.72 -11.55
N VAL A 20 -4.09 14.45 -10.71
CA VAL A 20 -4.54 15.37 -9.66
C VAL A 20 -4.02 14.93 -8.30
N SER A 21 -4.20 13.66 -7.96
CA SER A 21 -3.78 13.08 -6.68
C SER A 21 -2.41 12.42 -6.73
N GLY A 22 -1.91 12.07 -7.92
CA GLY A 22 -0.69 11.29 -8.08
C GLY A 22 -0.84 9.81 -7.72
N GLU A 23 -2.06 9.35 -7.45
CA GLU A 23 -2.37 7.95 -7.15
C GLU A 23 -1.95 7.04 -8.30
N ILE A 24 -1.37 5.88 -7.96
CA ILE A 24 -1.16 4.80 -8.92
C ILE A 24 -2.51 4.12 -9.17
N LEU A 25 -3.08 4.35 -10.35
CA LEU A 25 -4.37 3.81 -10.77
C LEU A 25 -4.27 2.39 -11.33
N GLU A 26 -3.14 2.08 -11.99
CA GLU A 26 -2.91 0.81 -12.66
C GLU A 26 -1.43 0.45 -12.58
N LEU A 27 -1.15 -0.84 -12.37
CA LEU A 27 0.17 -1.44 -12.48
C LEU A 27 0.04 -2.73 -13.28
N VAL A 28 0.25 -2.64 -14.58
CA VAL A 28 0.01 -3.74 -15.53
C VAL A 28 1.31 -4.47 -15.81
N SER A 29 1.31 -5.79 -15.68
CA SER A 29 2.37 -6.64 -16.22
C SER A 29 2.17 -6.81 -17.72
N ASN A 30 3.14 -6.35 -18.52
CA ASN A 30 3.05 -6.46 -19.98
C ASN A 30 3.28 -7.90 -20.48
N LYS A 31 3.78 -8.80 -19.62
CA LYS A 31 4.00 -10.22 -19.95
C LYS A 31 2.67 -10.94 -20.25
N ASN A 32 1.64 -10.62 -19.49
CA ASN A 32 0.36 -11.34 -19.47
C ASN A 32 -0.87 -10.42 -19.53
N GLY A 33 -0.67 -9.10 -19.43
CA GLY A 33 -1.74 -8.10 -19.44
C GLY A 33 -2.47 -7.91 -18.11
N ASP A 34 -2.05 -8.59 -17.03
CA ASP A 34 -2.72 -8.48 -15.74
C ASP A 34 -2.42 -7.13 -15.07
N ASN A 35 -3.47 -6.44 -14.64
CA ASN A 35 -3.36 -5.22 -13.86
C ASN A 35 -3.41 -5.54 -12.37
N LEU A 36 -2.28 -5.45 -11.68
CA LEU A 36 -2.16 -5.80 -10.27
C LEU A 36 -2.94 -4.87 -9.34
N ILE A 37 -3.11 -3.59 -9.70
CA ILE A 37 -3.86 -2.60 -8.90
C ILE A 37 -5.24 -2.43 -9.51
N LYS A 38 -6.26 -2.89 -8.80
CA LYS A 38 -7.64 -2.94 -9.27
C LYS A 38 -8.39 -1.70 -8.76
N SER A 39 -9.34 -1.19 -9.53
CA SER A 39 -10.09 0.00 -9.12
C SER A 39 -10.92 -0.30 -7.87
N THR A 40 -10.89 0.60 -6.88
CA THR A 40 -11.72 0.52 -5.67
C THR A 40 -12.67 1.70 -5.56
N PRO A 41 -13.91 1.50 -5.07
CA PRO A 41 -14.82 2.58 -4.77
C PRO A 41 -14.53 3.25 -3.41
N PHE A 42 -13.62 2.72 -2.60
CA PHE A 42 -13.34 3.25 -1.27
C PHE A 42 -12.38 4.44 -1.29
N ASN A 43 -12.64 5.43 -0.42
CA ASN A 43 -11.76 6.57 -0.21
C ASN A 43 -10.63 6.18 0.76
N LEU A 44 -9.64 5.44 0.27
CA LEU A 44 -8.46 5.03 1.04
C LEU A 44 -7.33 6.05 0.84
N PRO A 45 -6.41 6.22 1.81
CA PRO A 45 -5.23 7.06 1.61
C PRO A 45 -4.40 6.51 0.45
N ASN A 46 -4.15 7.36 -0.55
CA ASN A 46 -3.52 6.94 -1.79
C ASN A 46 -2.02 7.24 -1.72
N MET A 47 -1.22 6.19 -1.93
CA MET A 47 0.24 6.10 -1.82
C MET A 47 0.88 6.38 -0.46
N PHE A 48 0.37 7.29 0.37
CA PHE A 48 0.95 7.54 1.69
C PHE A 48 -0.04 8.11 2.70
N ALA A 49 0.35 8.00 3.98
CA ALA A 49 -0.26 8.75 5.07
C ALA A 49 0.78 9.18 6.10
N LEU A 50 0.68 10.40 6.60
CA LEU A 50 1.52 10.94 7.67
C LEU A 50 0.67 11.21 8.90
N SER A 51 1.06 10.71 10.07
CA SER A 51 0.37 10.97 11.32
C SER A 51 1.01 12.15 12.05
N ILE A 52 0.19 13.13 12.47
CA ILE A 52 0.57 14.21 13.38
C ILE A 52 -0.42 14.25 14.55
N GLY A 53 -0.02 13.78 15.73
CA GLY A 53 -0.92 13.59 16.86
C GLY A 53 -2.12 12.70 16.51
N SER A 54 -3.33 13.25 16.57
CA SER A 54 -4.56 12.54 16.21
C SER A 54 -4.97 12.69 14.74
N CYS A 55 -4.26 13.50 13.95
CA CYS A 55 -4.60 13.77 12.56
C CYS A 55 -3.80 12.84 11.64
N ARG A 56 -4.48 12.30 10.61
CA ARG A 56 -3.87 11.54 9.54
C ARG A 56 -3.92 12.37 8.28
N LEU A 57 -2.74 12.76 7.79
CA LEU A 57 -2.58 13.59 6.61
C LEU A 57 -2.31 12.74 5.38
N SER A 58 -2.87 13.15 4.25
CA SER A 58 -2.59 12.60 2.93
C SER A 58 -2.72 13.72 1.90
N VAL A 59 -2.89 13.36 0.63
CA VAL A 59 -3.10 14.30 -0.46
C VAL A 59 -4.40 15.11 -0.26
N PRO A 60 -4.41 16.41 -0.58
CA PRO A 60 -5.64 17.21 -0.56
C PRO A 60 -6.73 16.62 -1.47
N ASN A 61 -7.98 16.66 -1.00
CA ASN A 61 -9.09 16.09 -1.78
C ASN A 61 -9.46 16.98 -3.00
N MET A 62 -10.24 16.42 -3.91
CA MET A 62 -10.64 17.09 -5.16
C MET A 62 -11.34 18.44 -4.96
N VAL A 63 -12.11 18.60 -3.88
CA VAL A 63 -12.80 19.87 -3.58
C VAL A 63 -11.77 20.94 -3.24
N MET A 64 -10.81 20.59 -2.37
CA MET A 64 -9.72 21.49 -1.99
C MET A 64 -8.84 21.86 -3.19
N VAL A 65 -8.51 20.90 -4.05
CA VAL A 65 -7.70 21.16 -5.27
C VAL A 65 -8.46 22.03 -6.27
N ARG A 66 -9.78 21.86 -6.39
CA ARG A 66 -10.60 22.73 -7.26
C ARG A 66 -10.60 24.18 -6.76
N ASP A 67 -10.68 24.37 -5.45
CA ASP A 67 -10.74 25.69 -4.84
C ASP A 67 -9.34 26.33 -4.75
N ASN A 68 -8.27 25.53 -4.66
CA ASN A 68 -6.87 25.96 -4.75
C ASN A 68 -6.03 24.99 -5.62
N PRO A 69 -5.85 25.29 -6.93
CA PRO A 69 -5.13 24.43 -7.86
C PRO A 69 -3.65 24.16 -7.53
N GLU A 70 -3.00 24.97 -6.67
CA GLU A 70 -1.62 24.75 -6.24
C GLU A 70 -1.46 23.52 -5.33
N LEU A 71 -2.58 23.00 -4.81
CA LEU A 71 -2.63 21.76 -4.01
C LEU A 71 -2.59 20.49 -4.87
N CYS A 72 -2.72 20.63 -6.19
CA CYS A 72 -2.57 19.53 -7.15
C CYS A 72 -1.14 18.97 -7.10
N VAL A 73 -0.98 17.66 -7.30
CA VAL A 73 0.35 17.06 -7.46
C VAL A 73 1.07 17.69 -8.65
N HIS A 74 2.36 17.96 -8.48
CA HIS A 74 3.25 18.28 -9.59
C HIS A 74 3.97 17.02 -10.06
N ILE A 75 3.84 16.68 -11.34
CA ILE A 75 4.42 15.46 -11.93
C ILE A 75 5.47 15.83 -12.97
N ASP A 76 6.73 15.59 -12.64
CA ASP A 76 7.87 15.72 -13.53
C ASP A 76 8.38 14.33 -13.96
N GLU A 77 8.91 14.23 -15.16
CA GLU A 77 9.46 12.98 -15.69
C GLU A 77 10.84 13.22 -16.28
N LYS A 78 11.78 12.34 -15.95
CA LYS A 78 13.15 12.41 -16.42
C LYS A 78 13.60 11.04 -16.91
N ARG A 79 13.96 10.98 -18.19
CA ARG A 79 14.65 9.82 -18.73
C ARG A 79 16.08 9.78 -18.20
N LYS A 80 16.48 8.64 -17.65
CA LYS A 80 17.85 8.31 -17.25
C LYS A 80 18.42 7.26 -18.22
N ASP A 81 19.71 6.98 -18.09
CA ASP A 81 20.40 6.00 -18.93
C ASP A 81 19.90 4.57 -18.68
N ASP A 82 19.37 4.28 -17.49
CA ASP A 82 18.95 2.95 -17.02
C ASP A 82 17.45 2.82 -16.73
N GLY A 83 16.65 3.84 -17.07
CA GLY A 83 15.22 3.82 -16.80
C GLY A 83 14.56 5.19 -16.85
N THR A 84 13.32 5.25 -16.39
CA THR A 84 12.53 6.49 -16.29
C THR A 84 12.26 6.81 -14.84
N GLU A 85 12.61 8.03 -14.43
CA GLU A 85 12.27 8.59 -13.12
C GLU A 85 11.04 9.49 -13.26
N ILE A 86 10.08 9.32 -12.35
CA ILE A 86 8.88 10.13 -12.25
C ILE A 86 8.88 10.73 -10.86
N LYS A 87 8.84 12.06 -10.77
CA LYS A 87 8.82 12.78 -9.50
C LYS A 87 7.44 13.38 -9.27
N LEU A 88 6.82 12.99 -8.16
CA LEU A 88 5.55 13.51 -7.68
C LEU A 88 5.84 14.45 -6.51
N THR A 89 5.41 15.70 -6.60
CA THR A 89 5.64 16.70 -5.55
C THR A 89 4.31 17.25 -5.05
N TYR A 90 4.10 17.11 -3.74
CA TYR A 90 2.96 17.63 -3.00
C TYR A 90 3.44 18.79 -2.15
N ASN A 91 2.98 20.00 -2.44
CA ASN A 91 3.45 21.19 -1.73
C ASN A 91 2.88 21.28 -0.30
N LYS A 92 1.70 20.70 -0.08
CA LYS A 92 0.98 20.69 1.19
C LYS A 92 0.21 19.38 1.36
N LEU A 93 -0.03 18.98 2.60
CA LEU A 93 -0.87 17.83 2.94
C LEU A 93 -2.20 18.26 3.57
N SER A 94 -3.14 17.34 3.69
CA SER A 94 -4.45 17.60 4.31
C SER A 94 -4.98 16.41 5.09
N ASP A 95 -5.77 16.68 6.13
CA ASP A 95 -6.62 15.69 6.81
C ASP A 95 -8.01 15.55 6.14
N GLY A 96 -8.21 16.21 4.99
CA GLY A 96 -9.48 16.30 4.26
C GLY A 96 -10.31 17.54 4.57
N SER A 97 -9.95 18.31 5.60
CA SER A 97 -10.65 19.55 6.01
C SER A 97 -9.70 20.75 6.08
N THR A 98 -8.51 20.54 6.63
CA THR A 98 -7.47 21.54 6.86
C THR A 98 -6.25 21.20 6.01
N VAL A 99 -5.53 22.23 5.56
CA VAL A 99 -4.27 22.11 4.81
C VAL A 99 -3.10 22.42 5.76
N TYR A 100 -2.05 21.62 5.68
CA TYR A 100 -0.87 21.69 6.52
C TYR A 100 0.37 21.98 5.68
N ASP A 101 1.27 22.81 6.22
CA ASP A 101 2.54 23.20 5.58
C ASP A 101 3.61 22.11 5.70
N ILE A 102 3.27 20.94 5.19
CA ILE A 102 4.14 19.77 5.07
C ILE A 102 4.17 19.39 3.59
N SER A 103 5.36 19.32 3.00
CA SER A 103 5.52 18.86 1.62
C SER A 103 6.04 17.43 1.58
N VAL A 104 5.65 16.70 0.54
CA VAL A 104 6.10 15.34 0.28
C VAL A 104 6.58 15.25 -1.17
N SER A 105 7.77 14.69 -1.39
CA SER A 105 8.26 14.33 -2.72
C SER A 105 8.35 12.82 -2.81
N ILE A 106 7.68 12.22 -3.80
CA ILE A 106 7.77 10.79 -4.10
C ILE A 106 8.53 10.64 -5.41
N THR A 107 9.50 9.73 -5.43
CA THR A 107 10.20 9.32 -6.65
C THR A 107 9.78 7.91 -7.00
N ILE A 108 9.25 7.74 -8.20
CA ILE A 108 8.94 6.46 -8.81
C ILE A 108 9.97 6.19 -9.90
N PHE A 109 10.74 5.12 -9.76
CA PHE A 109 11.73 4.72 -10.75
C PHE A 109 11.30 3.42 -11.44
N LEU A 110 11.27 3.48 -12.77
CA LEU A 110 11.00 2.36 -13.68
C LEU A 110 12.29 2.02 -14.44
N PRO A 111 13.09 1.04 -13.98
CA PRO A 111 14.28 0.61 -14.68
C PRO A 111 13.94 0.01 -16.04
N ASP A 112 14.83 0.15 -17.02
CA ASP A 112 14.69 -0.55 -18.29
C ASP A 112 14.91 -2.06 -18.13
N GLY A 113 14.32 -2.87 -19.00
CA GLY A 113 14.61 -4.31 -19.03
C GLY A 113 14.08 -5.11 -17.82
N SER A 114 13.24 -4.50 -16.97
CA SER A 114 12.89 -5.05 -15.66
C SER A 114 11.42 -4.85 -15.31
N SER A 115 10.81 -5.82 -14.64
CA SER A 115 9.47 -5.70 -14.04
C SER A 115 9.48 -5.10 -12.63
N ARG A 116 10.58 -4.42 -12.25
CA ARG A 116 10.75 -3.76 -10.96
C ARG A 116 10.17 -2.35 -10.98
N LEU A 117 9.52 -1.97 -9.90
CA LEU A 117 9.16 -0.60 -9.57
C LEU A 117 9.86 -0.21 -8.27
N THR A 118 10.54 0.93 -8.22
CA THR A 118 11.14 1.43 -6.98
C THR A 118 10.46 2.73 -6.58
N LEU A 119 10.13 2.84 -5.29
CA LEU A 119 9.40 3.94 -4.70
C LEU A 119 10.23 4.49 -3.53
N SER A 120 10.50 5.78 -3.53
CA SER A 120 11.09 6.49 -2.40
C SER A 120 10.31 7.77 -2.10
N ALA A 121 10.40 8.25 -0.86
CA ALA A 121 9.68 9.43 -0.42
C ALA A 121 10.54 10.27 0.52
N ASP A 122 10.44 11.58 0.37
CA ASP A 122 11.03 12.58 1.24
C ASP A 122 9.92 13.46 1.81
N VAL A 123 9.91 13.65 3.13
CA VAL A 123 8.95 14.49 3.84
C VAL A 123 9.66 15.72 4.39
N ASN A 124 9.14 16.91 4.07
CA ASN A 124 9.65 18.18 4.59
C ASN A 124 8.56 18.90 5.36
N ASN A 125 8.76 19.02 6.67
CA ASN A 125 7.81 19.64 7.59
C ASN A 125 8.21 21.09 7.87
N SER A 126 7.74 22.01 7.04
CA SER A 126 8.00 23.44 7.20
C SER A 126 7.06 24.13 8.18
N GLY A 127 5.95 23.49 8.56
CA GLY A 127 5.00 23.99 9.55
C GLY A 127 5.39 23.75 11.01
N GLY A 128 6.46 22.97 11.27
CA GLY A 128 6.97 22.74 12.63
C GLY A 128 6.10 21.82 13.48
N TYR A 129 5.32 20.93 12.85
CA TYR A 129 4.48 19.96 13.55
C TYR A 129 5.30 18.80 14.12
N ASP A 130 4.83 18.14 15.17
CA ASP A 130 5.42 16.87 15.62
C ASP A 130 4.87 15.73 14.76
N THR A 131 5.76 15.01 14.06
CA THR A 131 5.41 13.89 13.17
C THR A 131 5.63 12.55 13.86
N ASP A 132 4.62 11.68 13.81
CA ASP A 132 4.64 10.39 14.51
C ASP A 132 5.04 9.22 13.61
N THR A 133 4.24 8.93 12.58
CA THR A 133 4.48 7.81 11.65
C THR A 133 4.24 8.22 10.21
N PHE A 134 5.00 7.63 9.29
CA PHE A 134 4.85 7.85 7.86
C PHE A 134 4.66 6.51 7.15
N CYS A 135 3.43 6.27 6.71
CA CYS A 135 3.05 5.05 6.04
C CYS A 135 3.25 5.20 4.53
N PHE A 136 4.24 4.50 3.95
CA PHE A 136 4.58 4.56 2.53
C PHE A 136 5.38 3.32 2.08
N PRO A 137 5.19 2.85 0.83
CA PRO A 137 4.07 3.18 -0.05
C PRO A 137 2.81 2.43 0.38
N ILE A 138 1.64 2.99 0.09
CA ILE A 138 0.34 2.32 0.23
C ILE A 138 -0.11 1.88 -1.16
N LEU A 139 -0.08 0.57 -1.41
CA LEU A 139 -0.63 -0.04 -2.62
C LEU A 139 -1.97 -0.68 -2.28
N SER A 140 -3.05 -0.07 -2.74
CA SER A 140 -4.41 -0.51 -2.43
C SER A 140 -4.96 -1.43 -3.52
N SER A 141 -5.90 -2.28 -3.14
CA SER A 141 -6.74 -3.06 -4.07
C SER A 141 -5.96 -4.04 -4.95
N VAL A 142 -4.96 -4.70 -4.36
CA VAL A 142 -4.11 -5.66 -5.05
C VAL A 142 -4.71 -7.06 -4.98
N TYR A 143 -4.87 -7.72 -6.12
CA TYR A 143 -5.07 -9.16 -6.28
C TYR A 143 -4.66 -9.58 -7.70
N LEU A 144 -4.37 -10.87 -7.91
CA LEU A 144 -3.84 -11.35 -9.19
C LEU A 144 -4.96 -11.84 -10.12
N GLY A 145 -4.76 -11.66 -11.42
CA GLY A 145 -5.67 -12.14 -12.46
C GLY A 145 -7.08 -11.56 -12.36
N GLU A 146 -8.07 -12.35 -12.79
CA GLU A 146 -9.50 -11.98 -12.73
C GLU A 146 -10.17 -12.41 -11.41
N ASN A 147 -9.51 -13.28 -10.64
CA ASN A 147 -10.08 -13.91 -9.46
C ASN A 147 -8.99 -14.08 -8.41
N TYR A 148 -9.25 -13.63 -7.20
CA TYR A 148 -8.29 -13.63 -6.09
C TYR A 148 -8.21 -14.96 -5.33
N ARG A 149 -9.05 -15.94 -5.68
CA ARG A 149 -9.27 -17.15 -4.84
C ARG A 149 -8.11 -18.14 -4.86
N ASP A 150 -7.25 -18.10 -5.86
CA ASP A 150 -6.03 -18.89 -5.99
C ASP A 150 -4.78 -18.14 -5.52
N ASP A 151 -4.92 -16.86 -5.17
CA ASP A 151 -3.84 -16.06 -4.60
C ASP A 151 -3.28 -16.71 -3.33
N THR A 152 -1.96 -16.65 -3.21
CA THR A 152 -1.22 -17.10 -2.05
C THR A 152 -0.34 -15.98 -1.54
N LEU A 153 -0.54 -15.58 -0.28
CA LEU A 153 0.28 -14.59 0.41
C LEU A 153 1.32 -15.30 1.29
N VAL A 154 2.59 -14.94 1.13
CA VAL A 154 3.67 -15.27 2.05
C VAL A 154 4.03 -14.02 2.84
N PHE A 155 3.99 -14.14 4.15
CA PHE A 155 4.21 -13.04 5.08
C PHE A 155 5.24 -13.45 6.14
N PRO A 156 6.32 -12.70 6.38
CA PRO A 156 7.46 -13.14 7.19
C PRO A 156 7.24 -12.91 8.69
N LEU A 157 6.06 -13.27 9.20
CA LEU A 157 5.81 -13.30 10.65
C LEU A 157 6.44 -14.55 11.27
N ASN A 158 7.28 -14.36 12.29
CA ASN A 158 8.08 -15.39 12.95
C ASN A 158 8.94 -16.16 11.93
N ALA A 159 8.64 -17.45 11.72
CA ALA A 159 9.32 -18.32 10.76
C ALA A 159 8.77 -18.22 9.32
N GLY A 160 7.81 -17.33 9.08
CA GLY A 160 7.07 -17.21 7.83
C GLY A 160 5.71 -17.89 7.90
N MET A 161 4.70 -17.20 7.38
CA MET A 161 3.32 -17.70 7.27
C MET A 161 2.91 -17.69 5.80
N LYS A 162 2.14 -18.71 5.42
CA LYS A 162 1.59 -18.85 4.08
C LYS A 162 0.06 -18.89 4.19
N PHE A 163 -0.60 -18.00 3.48
CA PHE A 163 -2.05 -17.87 3.47
C PHE A 163 -2.56 -18.12 2.05
N HIS A 164 -3.34 -19.20 1.89
CA HIS A 164 -4.07 -19.46 0.66
C HIS A 164 -5.39 -18.72 0.68
N ASN A 165 -5.73 -18.06 -0.44
CA ASN A 165 -6.87 -17.16 -0.55
C ASN A 165 -6.89 -16.16 0.64
N PRO A 166 -5.90 -15.25 0.72
CA PRO A 166 -5.73 -14.39 1.88
C PRO A 166 -7.01 -13.58 2.18
N ILE A 167 -7.70 -13.08 1.16
CA ILE A 167 -8.90 -12.25 1.32
C ILE A 167 -10.00 -13.00 2.10
N ASP A 168 -10.34 -14.24 1.70
CA ASP A 168 -11.32 -15.03 2.45
C ASP A 168 -10.77 -15.52 3.79
N PHE A 169 -9.48 -15.87 3.86
CA PHE A 169 -8.85 -16.37 5.08
C PHE A 169 -8.88 -15.34 6.21
N PHE A 170 -8.52 -14.09 5.92
CA PHE A 170 -8.49 -13.00 6.89
C PHE A 170 -9.91 -12.55 7.29
N ALA A 171 -10.86 -12.61 6.37
CA ALA A 171 -12.27 -12.30 6.63
C ALA A 171 -12.97 -13.38 7.49
N LYS A 172 -12.46 -14.61 7.47
CA LYS A 172 -13.04 -15.73 8.22
C LYS A 172 -12.94 -15.52 9.73
N LYS A 173 -14.07 -15.66 10.42
CA LYS A 173 -14.12 -15.63 11.88
C LYS A 173 -13.35 -16.83 12.46
N PRO A 174 -12.34 -16.62 13.32
CA PRO A 174 -11.58 -17.72 13.90
C PRO A 174 -12.49 -18.61 14.77
N LYS A 175 -12.27 -19.92 14.67
CA LYS A 175 -12.78 -20.89 15.63
C LYS A 175 -11.83 -20.92 16.83
N ASN A 176 -12.37 -21.07 18.03
CA ASN A 176 -11.54 -21.08 19.24
C ASN A 176 -11.47 -22.51 19.80
N ILE A 177 -10.25 -23.00 20.02
CA ILE A 177 -10.00 -24.16 20.86
C ILE A 177 -9.55 -23.67 22.22
N PHE A 178 -10.28 -24.08 23.25
CA PHE A 178 -9.90 -23.86 24.63
C PHE A 178 -9.21 -25.11 25.15
N TRP A 179 -7.97 -24.96 25.61
CA TRP A 179 -7.20 -26.02 26.25
C TRP A 179 -6.94 -25.64 27.70
N ARG A 180 -7.12 -26.59 28.62
CA ARG A 180 -6.65 -26.47 30.01
C ARG A 180 -5.54 -27.47 30.28
N TRP A 181 -4.39 -26.99 30.75
CA TRP A 181 -3.30 -27.83 31.25
C TRP A 181 -2.95 -27.37 32.67
N GLN A 182 -3.27 -28.20 33.66
CA GLN A 182 -3.22 -27.84 35.09
C GLN A 182 -4.00 -26.54 35.40
N GLU A 183 -3.29 -25.47 35.78
CA GLU A 183 -3.85 -24.15 36.06
C GLU A 183 -3.88 -23.23 34.83
N TYR A 184 -3.12 -23.58 33.79
CA TYR A 184 -3.05 -22.79 32.56
C TYR A 184 -4.30 -23.00 31.70
N ARG A 185 -4.87 -21.89 31.26
CA ARG A 185 -5.98 -21.83 30.29
C ARG A 185 -5.47 -21.15 29.03
N TYR A 186 -5.40 -21.89 27.94
CA TYR A 186 -5.00 -21.38 26.63
C TYR A 186 -6.21 -21.33 25.71
N CYS A 187 -6.26 -20.31 24.86
CA CYS A 187 -7.16 -20.22 23.73
C CYS A 187 -6.33 -20.13 22.46
N TYR A 188 -6.58 -21.04 21.52
CA TYR A 188 -5.95 -21.04 20.21
C TYR A 188 -7.00 -20.74 19.15
N ASN A 189 -6.67 -19.80 18.25
CA ASN A 189 -7.49 -19.52 17.09
C ASN A 189 -7.16 -20.54 15.99
N LEU A 190 -8.19 -21.12 15.39
CA LEU A 190 -8.13 -22.00 14.23
C LEU A 190 -8.88 -21.37 13.06
N GLU A 191 -8.39 -21.65 11.85
CA GLU A 191 -9.05 -21.32 10.59
C GLU A 191 -9.45 -19.84 10.43
N GLY A 192 -8.49 -18.93 10.63
CA GLY A 192 -8.65 -17.49 10.49
C GLY A 192 -7.87 -16.75 11.58
N CYS A 193 -7.59 -15.46 11.36
CA CYS A 193 -6.81 -14.66 12.33
C CYS A 193 -7.38 -13.29 12.66
N CYS A 194 -8.21 -12.69 11.79
CA CYS A 194 -8.81 -11.37 12.04
C CYS A 194 -10.32 -11.50 12.30
N GLY A 195 -11.09 -11.88 11.28
CA GLY A 195 -12.54 -12.14 11.40
C GLY A 195 -13.42 -10.92 11.67
N VAL A 196 -12.82 -9.74 11.92
CA VAL A 196 -13.50 -8.46 12.16
C VAL A 196 -12.67 -7.34 11.51
N LYS A 197 -13.36 -6.38 10.90
CA LYS A 197 -12.74 -5.18 10.32
C LYS A 197 -12.35 -4.18 11.41
N ASN A 198 -11.26 -3.46 11.21
CA ASN A 198 -10.87 -2.34 12.05
C ASN A 198 -11.71 -1.07 11.73
N SER A 199 -11.39 0.07 12.36
CA SER A 199 -12.04 1.37 12.11
C SER A 199 -11.96 1.82 10.66
N ASP A 200 -10.93 1.39 9.93
CA ASP A 200 -10.67 1.72 8.54
C ASP A 200 -11.41 0.76 7.58
N GLY A 201 -12.20 -0.18 8.11
CA GLY A 201 -13.02 -1.09 7.30
C GLY A 201 -12.24 -2.25 6.67
N VAL A 202 -11.03 -2.54 7.16
CA VAL A 202 -10.14 -3.59 6.65
C VAL A 202 -9.85 -4.66 7.70
N TYR A 203 -9.59 -5.90 7.25
CA TYR A 203 -9.17 -6.99 8.12
C TYR A 203 -7.67 -6.89 8.35
N SER A 204 -7.24 -5.99 9.23
CA SER A 204 -5.82 -5.65 9.32
C SER A 204 -4.94 -6.81 9.77
N TYR A 205 -3.82 -7.01 9.08
CA TYR A 205 -2.79 -7.96 9.45
C TYR A 205 -1.42 -7.30 9.32
N SER A 206 -0.69 -7.21 10.43
CA SER A 206 0.58 -6.48 10.46
C SER A 206 1.57 -7.05 11.47
N GLY A 207 2.84 -6.70 11.30
CA GLY A 207 3.88 -7.02 12.27
C GLY A 207 4.94 -5.93 12.32
N MET A 208 5.61 -5.78 13.46
CA MET A 208 6.75 -4.87 13.60
C MET A 208 8.04 -5.58 13.17
N TYR A 209 8.84 -4.92 12.34
CA TYR A 209 10.18 -5.35 11.98
C TYR A 209 11.19 -5.01 13.10
N SER A 210 12.10 -5.96 13.36
CA SER A 210 12.82 -6.18 14.62
C SER A 210 11.96 -6.64 15.82
N GLY A 211 10.68 -6.95 15.58
CA GLY A 211 9.77 -7.64 16.49
C GLY A 211 9.41 -9.02 15.96
N ALA A 212 8.12 -9.26 15.72
CA ALA A 212 7.64 -10.54 15.18
C ALA A 212 7.94 -10.72 13.68
N LEU A 213 8.23 -9.66 12.92
CA LEU A 213 8.68 -9.80 11.53
C LEU A 213 10.17 -10.09 11.47
N SER A 214 10.53 -11.18 10.80
CA SER A 214 11.93 -11.55 10.56
C SER A 214 12.54 -10.76 9.39
N MET A 215 11.72 -10.28 8.45
CA MET A 215 12.15 -9.55 7.25
C MET A 215 11.08 -8.52 6.82
N ALA A 216 11.48 -7.48 6.09
CA ALA A 216 10.59 -6.40 5.62
C ALA A 216 10.16 -6.62 4.15
N TRP A 217 9.53 -7.77 3.87
CA TRP A 217 8.98 -8.10 2.55
C TRP A 217 7.73 -8.97 2.68
N LEU A 218 6.92 -9.04 1.63
CA LEU A 218 5.89 -10.07 1.43
C LEU A 218 5.88 -10.47 -0.04
N ASP A 219 5.25 -11.61 -0.32
CA ASP A 219 5.09 -12.10 -1.68
C ASP A 219 3.64 -12.55 -1.88
N LEU A 220 2.98 -12.03 -2.91
CA LEU A 220 1.65 -12.45 -3.33
C LEU A 220 1.79 -13.12 -4.69
N TYR A 221 1.43 -14.40 -4.82
CA TYR A 221 1.56 -15.12 -6.09
C TYR A 221 0.41 -16.07 -6.35
N ASP A 222 0.20 -16.39 -7.62
CA ASP A 222 -0.67 -17.45 -8.13
C ASP A 222 0.18 -18.41 -9.02
N GLU A 223 -0.46 -19.25 -9.85
CA GLU A 223 0.28 -20.16 -10.76
C GLU A 223 0.96 -19.45 -11.95
N HIS A 224 0.60 -18.20 -12.22
CA HIS A 224 0.94 -17.47 -13.44
C HIS A 224 1.81 -16.23 -13.18
N ASN A 225 1.67 -15.62 -12.00
CA ASN A 225 2.04 -14.25 -11.65
C ASN A 225 2.47 -14.12 -10.20
N GLY A 226 3.11 -13.00 -9.88
CA GLY A 226 3.34 -12.61 -8.51
C GLY A 226 3.80 -11.17 -8.35
N LEU A 227 3.65 -10.68 -7.13
CA LEU A 227 4.09 -9.38 -6.65
C LEU A 227 4.95 -9.59 -5.40
N TYR A 228 6.24 -9.36 -5.56
CA TYR A 228 7.15 -9.17 -4.43
C TYR A 228 7.10 -7.71 -3.98
N PHE A 229 6.78 -7.49 -2.71
CA PHE A 229 6.74 -6.16 -2.09
C PHE A 229 7.71 -6.12 -0.92
N GLY A 230 8.74 -5.29 -1.01
CA GLY A 230 9.80 -5.28 0.01
C GLY A 230 10.47 -3.92 0.14
N MET A 231 11.06 -3.70 1.31
CA MET A 231 11.81 -2.48 1.61
C MET A 231 13.32 -2.78 1.60
N HIS A 232 14.03 -2.09 0.71
CA HIS A 232 15.48 -2.25 0.54
C HIS A 232 16.29 -1.38 1.52
N GLU A 233 15.94 -0.09 1.61
CA GLU A 233 16.59 0.88 2.49
C GLU A 233 15.63 1.29 3.61
N ARG A 234 16.15 1.44 4.83
CA ARG A 234 15.33 1.66 6.03
C ARG A 234 15.70 2.94 6.73
N ASN A 235 14.68 3.73 7.05
CA ASN A 235 14.80 4.91 7.89
C ASN A 235 14.10 4.72 9.24
N GLY A 236 14.42 3.63 9.95
CA GLY A 236 13.93 3.37 11.31
C GLY A 236 13.24 2.02 11.51
N LEU A 237 12.42 1.95 12.56
CA LEU A 237 11.48 0.83 12.78
C LEU A 237 10.38 0.93 11.73
N CYS A 238 9.91 -0.23 11.26
CA CYS A 238 8.81 -0.28 10.31
C CYS A 238 7.84 -1.40 10.68
N ARG A 239 6.60 -1.26 10.25
CA ARG A 239 5.54 -2.24 10.33
C ARG A 239 5.11 -2.59 8.92
N LEU A 240 5.27 -3.86 8.53
CA LEU A 240 4.67 -4.34 7.28
C LEU A 240 3.20 -4.67 7.53
N ARG A 241 2.34 -4.24 6.61
CA ARG A 241 0.89 -4.46 6.65
C ARG A 241 0.41 -5.18 5.39
N ALA A 242 -0.56 -6.06 5.57
CA ALA A 242 -1.28 -6.76 4.52
C ALA A 242 -2.76 -6.78 4.91
N ASP A 243 -3.49 -5.75 4.51
CA ASP A 243 -4.84 -5.48 5.00
C ASP A 243 -5.88 -5.74 3.90
N PRO A 244 -6.57 -6.91 3.90
CA PRO A 244 -7.67 -7.15 2.95
C PRO A 244 -8.91 -6.32 3.23
N LEU A 245 -9.56 -5.92 2.15
CA LEU A 245 -10.89 -5.31 2.15
C LEU A 245 -12.02 -6.32 2.44
N GLY A 246 -11.81 -7.59 2.08
CA GLY A 246 -12.77 -8.69 2.27
C GLY A 246 -13.39 -9.19 0.95
N PRO A 247 -14.15 -10.29 1.00
CA PRO A 247 -14.68 -10.96 -0.21
C PRO A 247 -15.71 -10.14 -0.98
N ASP A 248 -16.46 -9.26 -0.30
CA ASP A 248 -17.48 -8.39 -0.94
C ASP A 248 -16.84 -7.30 -1.82
N SER A 249 -15.57 -6.98 -1.59
CA SER A 249 -14.80 -6.05 -2.40
C SER A 249 -13.34 -6.50 -2.36
N PRO A 250 -12.94 -7.44 -3.24
CA PRO A 250 -11.64 -8.07 -3.17
C PRO A 250 -10.52 -7.07 -3.43
N GLY A 251 -9.46 -7.20 -2.65
CA GLY A 251 -8.28 -6.35 -2.74
C GLY A 251 -7.51 -6.35 -1.43
N MET A 252 -6.20 -6.48 -1.56
CA MET A 252 -5.25 -6.33 -0.47
C MET A 252 -4.67 -4.92 -0.47
N ILE A 253 -4.45 -4.36 0.71
CA ILE A 253 -3.65 -3.16 0.88
C ILE A 253 -2.28 -3.58 1.44
N PHE A 254 -1.22 -3.19 0.75
CA PHE A 254 0.15 -3.41 1.20
C PHE A 254 0.81 -2.09 1.56
N SER A 255 1.44 -2.04 2.74
CA SER A 255 2.17 -0.85 3.15
C SER A 255 3.24 -1.12 4.21
N PHE A 256 4.16 -0.17 4.31
CA PHE A 256 5.03 0.00 5.48
C PHE A 256 4.57 1.21 6.28
N ASP A 257 4.60 1.13 7.61
CA ASP A 257 4.28 2.20 8.57
C ASP A 257 5.40 2.38 9.59
#